data_AF-A0A534LJS2-F1
#
_entry.id   AF-A0A534LJS2-F1
#
_cell.length_a   1.000
_cell.length_b   1.000
_cell.length_c   1.000
_cell.angle_alpha   90.00
_cell.angle_beta   90.00
_cell.angle_gamma   90.00
#
_symmetry.space_group_name_H-M   'P 1'
#
loop_
_entity.id
_entity.type
_entity.pdbx_description
1 polymer ?
#
loop_
_entity_poly.entity_id
_entity_poly.type
_entity_poly.pdbx_seq_one_letter_code
_entity_poly.pdbx_strand_id
1 'polypeptide(L)'
;FYVGGGTPKNYISQVEVIQEVMGYPENPHMYAAQITTDVPQWGGLSGCTFEESQSWGKFHKDAKMAQSLVDATIGLPILIGYLLQKGVPKKRKQKRYKWEGEELVELK
;
A
#
# COMPACT_ATOMS: atom_id res chain seq x y z
N PHE A 1 1.81 -0.93 -1.04
CA PHE A 1 1.92 -1.61 -2.34
C PHE A 1 0.73 -2.54 -2.47
N TYR A 2 -0.02 -2.44 -3.57
CA TYR A 2 -1.26 -3.17 -3.79
C TYR A 2 -1.10 -4.10 -4.99
N VAL A 3 -1.65 -5.31 -4.87
CA VAL A 3 -1.78 -6.26 -5.97
C VAL A 3 -3.27 -6.47 -6.21
N GLY A 4 -3.78 -6.01 -7.33
CA GLY A 4 -5.20 -5.91 -7.63
C GLY A 4 -5.88 -4.73 -6.95
N GLY A 5 -7.14 -4.94 -6.54
CA GLY A 5 -8.01 -3.92 -5.95
C GLY A 5 -8.90 -4.47 -4.83
N GLY A 6 -10.15 -4.00 -4.78
CA GLY A 6 -11.18 -4.47 -3.84
C GLY A 6 -10.93 -4.12 -2.38
N THR A 7 -11.49 -4.94 -1.49
CA THR A 7 -11.40 -4.78 -0.04
C THR A 7 -9.95 -4.67 0.46
N PRO A 8 -8.98 -5.49 -0.01
CA PRO A 8 -7.59 -5.36 0.43
C PRO A 8 -6.98 -3.98 0.16
N LYS A 9 -7.20 -3.40 -1.03
CA LYS A 9 -6.71 -2.04 -1.36
C LYS A 9 -7.27 -1.00 -0.40
N ASN A 10 -8.57 -1.08 -0.16
CA ASN A 10 -9.26 -0.09 0.65
C ASN A 10 -8.92 -0.22 2.14
N TYR A 11 -8.87 -1.45 2.65
CA TYR A 11 -8.56 -1.73 4.05
C TYR A 11 -7.21 -1.12 4.45
N ILE A 12 -6.15 -1.41 3.69
CA ILE A 12 -4.80 -0.88 3.96
C ILE A 12 -4.79 0.65 3.98
N SER A 13 -5.48 1.28 3.04
CA SER A 13 -5.43 2.74 2.84
C SER A 13 -6.38 3.50 3.78
N GLN A 14 -7.44 2.86 4.29
CA GLN A 14 -8.39 3.47 5.22
C GLN A 14 -7.88 3.53 6.66
N VAL A 15 -6.88 2.73 7.02
CA VAL A 15 -6.30 2.76 8.38
C VAL A 15 -5.91 4.18 8.78
N GLU A 16 -5.38 4.96 7.84
CA GLU A 16 -4.97 6.34 8.07
C GLU A 16 -6.15 7.24 8.48
N VAL A 17 -7.20 7.25 7.65
CA VAL A 17 -8.41 8.05 7.89
C VAL A 17 -9.09 7.64 9.20
N ILE A 18 -9.07 6.34 9.51
CA ILE A 18 -9.60 5.82 10.77
C ILE A 18 -8.78 6.31 11.97
N GLN A 19 -7.44 6.35 11.86
CA GLN A 19 -6.57 6.88 12.92
C GLN A 19 -6.86 8.36 13.19
N GLU A 20 -7.01 9.17 12.13
CA GLU A 20 -7.39 10.58 12.23
C GLU A 20 -8.73 10.75 12.96
N VAL A 21 -9.77 10.01 12.56
CA VAL A 21 -11.10 10.05 13.21
C VAL A 21 -11.06 9.61 14.67
N MET A 22 -10.16 8.69 15.03
CA MET A 22 -9.95 8.24 16.41
C MET A 22 -9.07 9.21 17.24
N GLY A 23 -8.61 10.32 16.66
CA GLY A 23 -7.78 11.33 17.34
C GLY A 23 -6.32 10.92 17.50
N TYR A 24 -5.84 9.92 16.77
CA TYR A 24 -4.42 9.61 16.70
C TYR A 24 -3.70 10.64 15.82
N PRO A 25 -2.38 10.85 16.02
CA PRO A 25 -1.60 11.72 15.16
C PRO A 25 -1.64 11.25 13.71
N GLU A 26 -1.82 12.18 12.78
CA GLU A 26 -1.75 11.91 11.33
C GLU A 26 -0.38 11.31 10.96
N ASN A 27 -0.41 10.22 10.20
CA ASN A 27 0.76 9.54 9.64
C ASN A 27 0.52 9.05 8.20
N PRO A 28 0.11 9.96 7.28
CA PRO A 28 -0.37 9.55 5.97
C PRO A 28 0.70 8.87 5.13
N HIS A 29 0.26 7.92 4.32
CA HIS A 29 1.16 7.15 3.47
C HIS A 29 1.92 8.05 2.48
N MET A 30 3.25 8.05 2.58
CA MET A 30 4.14 8.80 1.67
C MET A 30 4.42 8.09 0.34
N TYR A 31 4.04 6.82 0.22
CA TYR A 31 4.30 5.99 -0.96
C TYR A 31 3.09 5.12 -1.29
N ALA A 32 2.68 5.14 -2.57
CA ALA A 32 1.67 4.25 -3.09
C ALA A 32 2.17 3.59 -4.38
N ALA A 33 1.95 2.30 -4.51
CA ALA A 33 2.22 1.60 -5.77
C ALA A 33 1.21 0.48 -5.95
N GLN A 34 0.68 0.32 -7.17
CA GLN A 34 -0.37 -0.64 -7.48
C GLN A 34 -0.09 -1.34 -8.81
N ILE A 35 -0.33 -2.64 -8.83
CA ILE A 35 -0.55 -3.42 -10.06
C ILE A 35 -2.03 -3.78 -10.09
N THR A 36 -2.74 -3.47 -11.18
CA THR A 36 -4.17 -3.78 -11.29
C THR A 36 -4.57 -3.94 -12.76
N THR A 37 -5.66 -4.66 -13.00
CA THR A 37 -6.33 -4.71 -14.31
C THR A 37 -7.57 -3.83 -14.37
N ASP A 38 -8.05 -3.37 -13.20
CA ASP A 38 -9.20 -2.47 -13.12
C ASP A 38 -8.84 -1.06 -13.57
N VAL A 39 -9.80 -0.44 -14.26
CA VAL A 39 -9.64 0.88 -14.87
C VAL A 39 -10.59 1.91 -14.25
N PRO A 40 -10.22 3.21 -14.21
CA PRO A 40 -10.98 4.23 -13.48
C PRO A 40 -12.40 4.49 -13.99
N GLN A 41 -12.66 4.24 -15.28
CA GLN A 41 -13.91 4.66 -15.94
C GLN A 41 -15.15 3.98 -15.37
N TRP A 42 -14.99 2.82 -14.74
CA TRP A 42 -16.08 2.08 -14.11
C TRP A 42 -16.49 2.66 -12.75
N GLY A 43 -15.74 3.61 -12.19
CA GLY A 43 -16.00 4.19 -10.87
C GLY A 43 -15.85 3.19 -9.72
N GLY A 44 -15.24 2.03 -9.98
CA GLY A 44 -15.01 1.00 -8.98
C GLY A 44 -13.83 1.33 -8.07
N LEU A 45 -13.95 1.02 -6.78
CA LEU A 45 -12.90 1.21 -5.77
C LEU A 45 -11.56 0.56 -6.17
N SER A 46 -11.60 -0.57 -6.87
CA SER A 46 -10.41 -1.25 -7.37
C SER A 46 -9.63 -0.40 -8.38
N GLY A 47 -10.35 0.22 -9.32
CA GLY A 47 -9.82 1.07 -10.40
C GLY A 47 -9.64 2.54 -10.01
N CYS A 48 -10.07 2.94 -8.81
CA CYS A 48 -9.86 4.27 -8.24
C CYS A 48 -8.40 4.73 -8.39
N THR A 49 -8.19 5.94 -8.91
CA THR A 49 -6.85 6.50 -9.08
C THR A 49 -6.23 6.86 -7.73
N PHE A 50 -4.90 7.02 -7.71
CA PHE A 50 -4.25 7.42 -6.47
C PHE A 50 -4.57 8.86 -6.10
N GLU A 51 -4.76 9.73 -7.09
CA GLU A 51 -5.17 11.12 -6.91
C GLU A 51 -6.57 11.20 -6.30
N GLU A 52 -7.50 10.36 -6.74
CA GLU A 52 -8.82 10.25 -6.12
C GLU A 52 -8.68 9.79 -4.67
N SER A 53 -7.92 8.72 -4.40
CA SER A 53 -7.70 8.25 -3.03
C SER A 53 -7.01 9.28 -2.12
N GLN A 54 -6.11 10.10 -2.68
CA GLN A 54 -5.42 11.18 -1.98
C GLN A 54 -6.39 12.29 -1.55
N SER A 55 -7.44 12.56 -2.34
CA SER A 55 -8.49 13.52 -1.96
C SER A 55 -9.28 13.13 -0.70
N TRP A 56 -9.25 11.84 -0.34
CA TRP A 56 -9.86 11.30 0.89
C TRP A 56 -8.91 11.29 2.09
N GLY A 57 -7.71 11.88 1.97
CA GLY A 57 -6.70 11.87 3.06
C GLY A 57 -5.94 10.56 3.21
N LYS A 58 -6.16 9.55 2.34
CA LYS A 58 -5.49 8.24 2.44
C LYS A 58 -3.98 8.29 2.17
N PHE A 59 -3.52 9.33 1.49
CA PHE A 59 -2.13 9.55 1.11
C PHE A 59 -1.74 11.00 1.38
N HIS A 60 -0.47 11.22 1.72
CA HIS A 60 0.05 12.57 1.91
C HIS A 60 0.05 13.33 0.58
N LYS A 61 -0.10 14.65 0.58
CA LYS A 61 -0.07 15.49 -0.63
C LYS A 61 1.19 15.29 -1.50
N ASP A 62 2.33 15.09 -0.84
CA ASP A 62 3.64 14.89 -1.47
C ASP A 62 3.98 13.40 -1.67
N ALA A 63 2.99 12.51 -1.58
CA ALA A 63 3.20 11.07 -1.73
C ALA A 63 3.70 10.72 -3.14
N LYS A 64 4.65 9.77 -3.21
CA LYS A 64 5.11 9.22 -4.49
C LYS A 64 4.23 8.04 -4.87
N MET A 65 3.54 8.17 -6.01
CA MET A 65 2.47 7.25 -6.40
C MET A 65 2.74 6.71 -7.81
N ALA A 66 2.59 5.39 -8.00
CA ALA A 66 2.78 4.75 -9.32
C ALA A 66 1.83 3.57 -9.51
N GLN A 67 0.99 3.63 -10.56
CA GLN A 67 0.07 2.56 -10.93
C GLN A 67 0.50 1.92 -12.25
N SER A 68 0.40 0.60 -12.34
CA SER A 68 0.62 -0.15 -13.57
C SER A 68 -0.61 -0.98 -13.91
N LEU A 69 -1.12 -0.81 -15.13
CA LEU A 69 -2.23 -1.57 -15.70
C LEU A 69 -1.70 -2.87 -16.30
N VAL A 70 -1.51 -3.88 -15.46
CA VAL A 70 -0.98 -5.19 -15.85
C VAL A 70 -1.55 -6.27 -14.95
N ASP A 71 -1.73 -7.47 -15.49
CA ASP A 71 -2.12 -8.63 -14.71
C ASP A 71 -1.06 -8.96 -13.64
N ALA A 72 -1.53 -9.33 -12.45
CA ALA A 72 -0.67 -9.62 -11.30
C ALA A 72 0.32 -10.77 -11.58
N THR A 73 -0.08 -11.77 -12.36
CA THR A 73 0.77 -12.93 -12.72
C THR A 73 1.93 -12.56 -13.62
N ILE A 74 1.86 -11.39 -14.30
CA ILE A 74 2.93 -10.87 -15.16
C ILE A 74 3.73 -9.81 -14.42
N GLY A 75 3.05 -8.79 -13.88
CA GLY A 75 3.72 -7.63 -13.29
C GLY A 75 4.44 -7.95 -11.99
N LEU A 76 3.85 -8.79 -11.13
CA LEU A 76 4.41 -9.09 -9.82
C LEU A 76 5.74 -9.87 -9.91
N PRO A 77 5.87 -10.96 -10.70
CA PRO A 77 7.15 -11.66 -10.83
C PRO A 77 8.26 -10.78 -11.42
N ILE A 78 7.95 -9.90 -12.38
CA ILE A 78 8.92 -8.97 -12.97
C ILE A 78 9.44 -7.99 -11.90
N LEU A 79 8.53 -7.36 -11.15
CA LEU A 79 8.87 -6.41 -10.10
C LEU A 79 9.75 -7.08 -9.02
N ILE A 80 9.31 -8.24 -8.52
CA ILE A 80 10.03 -8.96 -7.47
C ILE A 80 11.37 -9.47 -7.98
N GLY A 81 11.43 -10.01 -9.20
CA GLY A 81 12.66 -10.46 -9.84
C GLY A 81 13.70 -9.34 -9.95
N TYR A 82 13.28 -8.15 -10.39
CA TYR A 82 14.14 -6.96 -10.44
C TYR A 82 14.66 -6.56 -9.06
N LEU A 83 13.80 -6.49 -8.04
CA LEU A 83 14.19 -6.13 -6.67
C LEU A 83 15.20 -7.11 -6.08
N LEU A 84 15.01 -8.41 -6.34
CA LEU A 84 15.93 -9.48 -5.93
C LEU A 84 17.28 -9.35 -6.63
N GLN A 85 17.30 -9.13 -7.96
CA GLN A 85 18.54 -8.91 -8.72
C GLN A 85 19.32 -7.68 -8.26
N LYS A 86 18.62 -6.60 -7.90
CA LYS A 86 19.23 -5.40 -7.30
C LYS A 86 19.70 -5.59 -5.86
N GLY A 87 19.42 -6.75 -5.25
CA GLY A 87 19.81 -7.06 -3.87
C GLY A 87 19.10 -6.17 -2.84
N VAL A 88 17.96 -5.57 -3.17
CA VAL A 88 17.22 -4.67 -2.26
C VAL A 88 16.84 -5.37 -0.94
N PRO A 89 16.33 -6.62 -0.94
CA PRO A 89 15.97 -7.30 0.30
C PRO A 89 17.14 -7.50 1.26
N LYS A 90 18.36 -7.75 0.73
CA LYS A 90 19.57 -7.94 1.55
C LYS A 90 19.99 -6.68 2.29
N LYS A 91 19.63 -5.50 1.77
CA LYS A 91 19.94 -4.20 2.37
C LYS A 91 18.92 -3.78 3.44
N ARG A 92 17.77 -4.45 3.52
CA ARG A 92 16.68 -4.07 4.42
C ARG A 92 16.80 -4.82 5.74
N LYS A 93 16.76 -4.11 6.87
CA LYS A 93 16.61 -4.77 8.18
C LYS A 93 15.24 -5.44 8.25
N GLN A 94 15.22 -6.72 8.57
CA GLN A 94 13.99 -7.46 8.80
C GLN A 94 13.33 -6.95 10.09
N LYS A 95 12.04 -6.61 10.03
CA LYS A 95 11.29 -6.26 11.23
C LYS A 95 11.09 -7.50 12.10
N ARG A 96 11.31 -7.37 13.41
CA ARG A 96 11.09 -8.41 14.41
C ARG A 96 9.96 -7.99 15.33
N TYR A 97 9.04 -8.92 15.57
CA TYR A 97 7.87 -8.70 16.40
C TYR A 97 8.05 -9.48 17.70
N LYS A 98 7.81 -8.83 18.84
CA LYS A 98 7.71 -9.49 20.14
C LYS A 98 6.24 -9.49 20.56
N TRP A 99 5.68 -10.67 20.72
CA TRP A 99 4.29 -10.88 21.13
C TRP A 99 4.24 -11.46 22.54
N GLU A 100 3.28 -11.02 23.34
CA GLU A 100 2.94 -11.62 24.63
C GLU A 100 1.45 -11.99 24.58
N GLY A 101 1.16 -13.28 24.38
CA GLY A 101 -0.20 -13.73 24.08
C GLY A 101 -0.70 -13.14 22.75
N GLU A 102 -1.79 -12.38 22.83
CA GLU A 102 -2.40 -11.69 21.68
C GLU A 102 -1.92 -10.23 21.52
N GLU A 103 -1.12 -9.71 22.45
CA GLU A 103 -0.63 -8.33 22.40
C GLU A 103 0.75 -8.22 21.73
N LEU A 104 0.88 -7.27 20.80
CA LEU A 104 2.16 -6.88 20.21
C LEU A 104 2.88 -5.94 21.18
N VAL A 105 3.93 -6.43 21.83
CA VAL A 105 4.68 -5.68 22.85
C VAL A 105 5.84 -4.90 22.26
N GLU A 106 6.44 -5.39 21.17
CA GLU A 106 7.57 -4.70 20.53
C GLU A 106 7.61 -4.90 19.02
N LEU A 107 7.91 -3.83 18.29
CA LEU A 107 8.21 -3.83 16.87
C LEU A 107 9.63 -3.27 16.64
N LYS A 108 10.60 -4.16 16.41
CA LYS A 108 12.01 -3.81 16.10
C LYS A 108 12.30 -3.88 14.60
#